data_AF-A0A836FM18-F1
#
_entry.id   AF-A0A836FM18-F1
#
_cell.length_a   1.000
_cell.length_b   1.000
_cell.length_c   1.000
_cell.angle_alpha   90.00
_cell.angle_beta   90.00
_cell.angle_gamma   90.00
#
_symmetry.space_group_name_H-M   'P 1'
#
loop_
_entity.id
_entity.type
_entity.pdbx_description
1 polymer ?
#
loop_
_entity_poly.entity_id
_entity_poly.type
_entity_poly.pdbx_seq_one_letter_code
_entity_poly.pdbx_strand_id
1 'polypeptide(L)'
;ILLHDNARPHVAKPVKTYLETLKWEVLPHPLYSPDIAPTDFHLFRSMAHGLADRRFHSYEEAQKWIDSWIASKDMSFFRRGIYVLPERWEKVVSSDG
;
A
#
# COMPACT_ATOMS: atom_id res chain seq x y z
N ILE A 1 -0.44 -12.68 6.91
CA ILE A 1 -0.90 -11.38 7.42
C ILE A 1 -1.11 -10.45 6.23
N LEU A 2 -2.29 -9.85 6.12
CA LEU A 2 -2.68 -8.91 5.09
C LEU A 2 -3.08 -7.59 5.73
N LEU A 3 -2.55 -6.49 5.21
CA LEU A 3 -2.97 -5.14 5.54
C LEU A 3 -3.59 -4.52 4.28
N HIS A 4 -4.85 -4.13 4.36
CA HIS A 4 -5.54 -3.39 3.32
C HIS A 4 -6.54 -2.42 3.95
N ASP A 5 -7.01 -1.44 3.17
CA ASP A 5 -7.96 -0.44 3.63
C ASP A 5 -9.40 -0.98 3.72
N ASN A 6 -10.27 -0.21 4.38
CA ASN A 6 -11.67 -0.59 4.61
C ASN A 6 -12.61 -0.19 3.46
N ALA A 7 -12.11 0.01 2.23
CA ALA A 7 -12.98 0.31 1.11
C ALA A 7 -14.09 -0.75 0.99
N ARG A 8 -15.32 -0.32 0.67
CA ARG A 8 -16.51 -1.20 0.64
C ARG A 8 -16.31 -2.51 -0.12
N PRO A 9 -15.63 -2.54 -1.29
CA PRO A 9 -15.35 -3.80 -1.97
C PRO A 9 -14.47 -4.75 -1.16
N HIS A 10 -13.50 -4.25 -0.41
CA HIS A 10 -12.52 -5.06 0.32
C HIS A 10 -13.10 -5.68 1.61
N VAL A 11 -14.11 -5.06 2.21
CA VAL A 11 -14.79 -5.57 3.42
C VAL A 11 -16.11 -6.28 3.12
N ALA A 12 -16.45 -6.44 1.84
CA ALA A 12 -17.66 -7.14 1.43
C ALA A 12 -17.63 -8.61 1.86
N LYS A 13 -18.82 -9.18 2.13
CA LYS A 13 -18.96 -10.56 2.61
C LYS A 13 -18.22 -11.59 1.72
N PRO A 14 -18.31 -11.55 0.38
CA PRO A 14 -17.58 -12.50 -0.47
C PRO A 14 -16.06 -12.44 -0.29
N VAL A 15 -15.50 -11.22 -0.15
CA VAL A 15 -14.05 -11.02 0.05
C VAL A 15 -13.61 -11.56 1.41
N LYS A 16 -14.37 -11.28 2.47
CA LYS A 16 -14.09 -11.82 3.81
C LYS A 16 -14.08 -13.35 3.83
N THR A 17 -15.12 -13.98 3.27
CA THR A 17 -15.20 -15.44 3.16
C THR A 17 -14.05 -16.03 2.34
N TYR A 18 -13.61 -15.34 1.28
CA TYR A 18 -12.46 -15.77 0.50
C TYR A 18 -11.14 -15.67 1.29
N LEU A 19 -10.91 -14.58 2.00
CA LEU A 19 -9.72 -14.40 2.85
C LEU A 19 -9.67 -15.42 4.01
N GLU A 20 -10.82 -15.73 4.61
CA GLU A 20 -10.96 -16.80 5.59
C GLU A 20 -10.61 -18.17 5.00
N THR A 21 -11.08 -18.46 3.78
CA THR A 21 -10.77 -19.70 3.05
C THR A 21 -9.27 -19.84 2.80
N LEU A 22 -8.60 -18.74 2.43
CA LEU A 22 -7.15 -18.67 2.27
C LEU A 22 -6.40 -18.74 3.61
N LYS A 23 -7.10 -18.62 4.74
CA LYS A 23 -6.53 -18.53 6.10
C LYS A 23 -5.60 -17.32 6.28
N TRP A 24 -5.93 -16.22 5.62
CA TRP A 24 -5.17 -14.98 5.75
C TRP A 24 -5.64 -14.21 6.98
N GLU A 25 -4.74 -13.95 7.91
CA GLU A 25 -4.97 -12.99 8.98
C GLU A 25 -5.03 -11.57 8.39
N VAL A 26 -6.16 -10.89 8.55
CA VAL A 26 -6.37 -9.51 8.10
C VAL A 26 -6.14 -8.58 9.29
N LEU A 27 -5.19 -7.65 9.15
CA LEU A 27 -4.93 -6.65 10.18
C LEU A 27 -6.03 -5.59 10.21
N PRO A 28 -6.41 -5.09 11.40
CA PRO A 28 -7.29 -3.94 11.50
C PRO A 28 -6.61 -2.72 10.88
N HIS A 29 -7.38 -1.97 10.09
CA HIS A 29 -6.96 -0.69 9.55
C HIS A 29 -8.01 0.35 9.95
N PRO A 30 -7.66 1.50 10.56
CA PRO A 30 -8.59 2.59 10.80
C PRO A 30 -9.11 3.24 9.51
N LEU A 31 -10.20 3.99 9.63
CA LEU A 31 -10.78 4.75 8.52
C LEU A 31 -9.90 5.96 8.21
N TYR A 32 -9.68 6.24 6.92
CA TYR A 32 -8.97 7.43 6.43
C TYR A 32 -7.53 7.57 6.93
N SER A 33 -6.80 6.46 7.07
CA SER A 33 -5.43 6.46 7.61
C SER A 33 -4.37 6.01 6.56
N PRO A 34 -4.17 6.78 5.48
CA PRO A 34 -3.15 6.47 4.46
C PRO A 34 -1.73 6.55 5.03
N ASP A 35 -1.53 7.27 6.12
CA ASP A 35 -0.28 7.43 6.83
C ASP A 35 0.20 6.14 7.51
N ILE A 36 -0.68 5.15 7.71
CA ILE A 36 -0.31 3.82 8.21
C ILE A 36 -0.44 2.72 7.14
N ALA A 37 -0.72 3.09 5.89
CA ALA A 37 -0.73 2.19 4.75
C ALA A 37 0.63 2.25 4.02
N PRO A 38 1.47 1.19 4.08
CA PRO A 38 2.81 1.20 3.45
C PRO A 38 2.76 1.49 1.95
N THR A 39 1.70 1.05 1.29
CA THR A 39 1.47 1.33 -0.13
C THR A 39 1.33 2.84 -0.37
N ASP A 40 0.60 3.56 0.47
CA ASP A 40 0.36 5.00 0.29
C ASP A 40 1.58 5.83 0.71
N PHE A 41 2.03 5.68 1.96
CA PHE A 41 3.05 6.58 2.51
C PHE A 41 4.46 6.36 1.95
N HIS A 42 4.73 5.18 1.37
CA HIS A 42 6.06 4.79 0.88
C HIS A 42 6.07 4.47 -0.62
N LEU A 43 5.32 3.45 -1.06
CA LEU A 43 5.38 2.98 -2.45
C LEU A 43 4.85 4.05 -3.42
N PHE A 44 3.59 4.46 -3.28
CA PHE A 44 2.95 5.45 -4.13
C PHE A 44 3.56 6.84 -3.95
N ARG A 45 3.93 7.22 -2.72
CA ARG A 45 4.69 8.45 -2.49
C ARG A 45 5.98 8.49 -3.32
N SER A 46 6.76 7.41 -3.34
CA SER A 46 7.97 7.35 -4.16
C SER A 46 7.66 7.31 -5.65
N MET A 47 6.60 6.62 -6.06
CA MET A 47 6.19 6.50 -7.45
C MET A 47 5.70 7.83 -8.03
N ALA A 48 4.96 8.62 -7.25
CA ALA A 48 4.44 9.93 -7.65
C ALA A 48 5.56 10.87 -8.13
N HIS A 49 6.73 10.85 -7.48
CA HIS A 49 7.90 11.62 -7.94
C HIS A 49 8.38 11.21 -9.33
N GLY A 50 8.32 9.93 -9.67
CA GLY A 50 8.68 9.43 -11.01
C GLY A 50 7.60 9.68 -12.06
N LEU A 51 6.36 9.87 -11.63
CA LEU A 51 5.19 10.12 -12.47
C LEU A 51 4.97 11.60 -12.79
N ALA A 52 5.45 12.53 -11.95
CA ALA A 52 5.12 13.96 -12.02
C ALA A 52 5.33 14.58 -13.41
N ASP A 53 6.39 14.19 -14.12
CA ASP A 53 6.76 14.75 -15.42
C ASP A 53 6.44 13.80 -16.60
N ARG A 54 5.59 12.79 -16.39
CA ARG A 54 5.29 11.77 -17.41
C ARG A 54 3.89 11.94 -17.99
N ARG A 55 3.81 11.78 -19.31
CA ARG A 55 2.56 11.61 -20.05
C ARG A 55 2.63 10.30 -20.81
N PHE A 56 1.68 9.42 -20.54
CA PHE A 56 1.53 8.16 -21.26
C PHE A 56 0.48 8.33 -22.36
N HIS A 57 0.73 7.75 -23.52
CA HIS A 57 -0.16 7.80 -24.68
C HIS A 57 -0.97 6.52 -24.85
N SER A 58 -0.63 5.47 -24.09
CA SER A 58 -1.37 4.22 -24.06
C SER A 58 -1.29 3.55 -22.69
N TYR A 59 -2.20 2.60 -22.46
CA TYR A 59 -2.20 1.77 -21.26
C TYR A 59 -0.92 0.92 -21.16
N GLU A 60 -0.46 0.36 -22.28
CA GLU A 60 0.73 -0.49 -22.37
C GLU A 60 2.00 0.29 -22.00
N GLU A 61 2.07 1.57 -22.38
CA GLU A 61 3.18 2.44 -22.00
C GLU A 61 3.22 2.68 -20.49
N ALA A 62 2.06 2.98 -19.89
CA ALA A 62 1.94 3.16 -18.44
C ALA A 62 2.29 1.88 -17.68
N GLN A 63 1.78 0.73 -18.13
CA GLN A 63 2.07 -0.57 -17.52
C GLN A 63 3.56 -0.89 -17.59
N LYS A 64 4.18 -0.76 -18.77
CA LYS A 64 5.63 -1.02 -18.94
C LYS A 64 6.48 -0.11 -18.05
N TRP A 65 6.07 1.14 -17.88
CA TRP A 65 6.74 2.06 -16.98
C TRP A 65 6.63 1.62 -15.52
N ILE A 66 5.43 1.24 -15.06
CA ILE A 66 5.21 0.73 -13.69
C ILE A 66 6.05 -0.52 -13.46
N ASP A 67 6.03 -1.49 -14.38
CA ASP A 67 6.81 -2.72 -14.28
C ASP A 67 8.31 -2.43 -14.14
N SER A 68 8.82 -1.53 -15.00
CA SER A 68 10.22 -1.10 -14.97
C SER A 68 10.56 -0.36 -13.68
N TRP A 69 9.66 0.49 -13.19
CA TRP A 69 9.86 1.25 -11.96
C TRP A 69 9.90 0.31 -10.75
N ILE A 70 8.99 -0.66 -10.65
CA ILE A 70 8.99 -1.65 -9.56
C ILE A 70 10.26 -2.49 -9.62
N ALA A 71 10.64 -2.98 -10.81
CA ALA A 71 11.85 -3.77 -11.00
C ALA A 71 13.15 -3.00 -10.69
N SER A 72 13.12 -1.67 -10.80
CA SER A 72 14.26 -0.81 -10.43
C SER A 72 14.47 -0.68 -8.92
N LYS A 73 13.50 -1.07 -8.09
CA LYS A 73 13.61 -0.97 -6.63
C LYS A 73 14.29 -2.19 -6.05
N ASP A 74 15.25 -1.93 -5.18
CA ASP A 74 15.94 -2.97 -4.44
C ASP A 74 15.03 -3.57 -3.34
N MET A 75 15.33 -4.78 -2.89
CA MET A 75 14.56 -5.45 -1.84
C MET A 75 14.53 -4.64 -0.52
N SER A 76 15.58 -3.87 -0.23
CA SER A 76 15.62 -3.04 0.97
C SER A 76 14.65 -1.86 0.91
N PHE A 77 14.30 -1.35 -0.28
CA PHE A 77 13.24 -0.37 -0.46
C PHE A 77 11.90 -0.88 0.04
N PHE A 78 11.49 -2.09 -0.36
CA PHE A 78 10.23 -2.69 0.09
C PHE A 78 10.25 -3.02 1.57
N ARG A 79 11.37 -3.60 2.06
CA ARG A 79 11.55 -3.89 3.49
C ARG A 79 11.43 -2.64 4.35
N ARG A 80 12.06 -1.52 3.96
CA ARG A 80 11.96 -0.25 4.68
C ARG A 80 10.52 0.22 4.82
N GLY A 81 9.73 0.16 3.74
CA GLY A 81 8.32 0.55 3.77
C GLY A 81 7.50 -0.21 4.81
N ILE A 82 7.79 -1.51 4.98
CA ILE A 82 7.14 -2.34 6.00
C ILE A 82 7.70 -2.06 7.40
N TYR A 83 9.02 -1.99 7.56
CA TYR A 83 9.65 -1.86 8.87
C TYR A 83 9.43 -0.50 9.55
N VAL A 84 8.99 0.53 8.82
CA VAL A 84 8.64 1.85 9.38
C VAL A 84 7.23 1.86 10.01
N LEU A 85 6.41 0.80 9.81
CA LEU A 85 5.05 0.71 10.38
C LEU A 85 5.00 0.90 11.90
N PRO A 86 5.84 0.24 12.73
CA PRO A 86 5.78 0.41 14.18
C PRO A 86 6.02 1.85 14.64
N GLU A 87 7.00 2.53 14.04
CA GLU A 87 7.28 3.94 14.33
C GLU A 87 6.10 4.84 13.98
N ARG A 88 5.40 4.55 12.87
CA ARG A 88 4.19 5.29 12.47
C ARG A 88 3.03 5.03 13.42
N TRP A 89 2.81 3.78 13.82
CA TRP A 89 1.79 3.46 14.82
C TRP A 89 2.06 4.16 16.15
N GLU A 90 3.30 4.22 16.60
CA GLU A 90 3.68 4.96 17.80
C GLU A 90 3.36 6.45 17.67
N LYS A 91 3.66 7.06 16.52
CA LYS A 91 3.31 8.46 16.24
C LYS A 91 1.82 8.74 16.27
N VAL A 92 1.02 7.87 15.66
CA VAL A 92 -0.45 7.93 15.67
C VAL A 92 -0.98 7.88 17.10
N VAL A 93 -0.51 6.90 17.90
CA VAL A 93 -0.89 6.79 19.31
C VAL A 93 -0.47 8.03 20.11
N SER A 94 0.74 8.54 19.89
CA SER A 94 1.24 9.75 20.58
C SER A 94 0.51 11.03 20.20
N SER A 95 -0.24 11.01 19.09
CA SER A 95 -1.03 12.14 18.59
C SER A 95 -2.50 12.05 19.01
N ASP A 96 -2.85 11.09 19.88
CA ASP A 96 -4.23 10.78 20.30
C ASP A 96 -5.18 10.47 19.13
N GLY A 97 -4.65 9.97 18.00
CA GLY A 97 -5.45 9.71 16.80
C GLY A 97 -4.67 9.23 15.60
#